data_AF-A0A966ULE6-F1
#
_entry.id   AF-A0A966ULE6-F1
#
_cell.length_a   1.000
_cell.length_b   1.000
_cell.length_c   1.000
_cell.angle_alpha   90.00
_cell.angle_beta   90.00
_cell.angle_gamma   90.00
#
_symmetry.space_group_name_H-M   'P 1'
#
loop_
_entity.id
_entity.type
_entity.pdbx_description
1 polymer ?
#
loop_
_entity_poly.entity_id
_entity_poly.type
_entity_poly.pdbx_seq_one_letter_code
_entity_poly.pdbx_strand_id
1 'polypeptide(L)'
;MKKILVTGGAGFLGSHLCHELVDQGHHVLCVDNYFTGSRTNIWNLLDRPNFDVIGTFNMLGLAKRTGAKILQASTSEIYGDPEQHPQTETYWGHVNPMGPRSCYDEGKRAAETLCYDYARKHAVDSKIIRIFNTYGPRMAGDDGRVVSNFIVQALSNKPLTMYGDGSQTRSFCYVADLIRGMLAVMQSSEAGPINLGNPKEFTMLELAKKIITKTNSQSEIIFEPLPVDDPRQRQPDISKANKILNWNPLIQLDRGLDLTI
;
A
#
# COMPACT_ATOMS: atom_id res chain seq x y z
N MET A 1 0.08 23.21 15.41
CA MET A 1 -0.56 21.99 15.97
C MET A 1 -1.89 21.74 15.25
N LYS A 2 -2.10 20.56 14.68
CA LYS A 2 -3.36 20.15 14.01
C LYS A 2 -4.01 19.00 14.77
N LYS A 3 -5.34 18.82 14.62
CA LYS A 3 -6.06 17.61 15.05
C LYS A 3 -6.21 16.70 13.83
N ILE A 4 -5.72 15.46 13.91
CA ILE A 4 -5.67 14.53 12.78
C ILE A 4 -6.30 13.21 13.20
N LEU A 5 -7.21 12.69 12.37
CA LEU A 5 -7.81 11.37 12.52
C LEU A 5 -7.12 10.40 11.57
N VAL A 6 -6.65 9.26 12.07
CA VAL A 6 -6.09 8.17 11.26
C VAL A 6 -6.94 6.93 11.44
N THR A 7 -7.68 6.54 10.38
CA THR A 7 -8.40 5.26 10.33
C THR A 7 -7.44 4.15 9.93
N GLY A 8 -7.50 2.98 10.59
CA GLY A 8 -6.52 1.92 10.38
C GLY A 8 -5.15 2.25 11.00
N GLY A 9 -5.13 3.15 11.99
CA GLY A 9 -3.90 3.69 12.57
C GLY A 9 -3.08 2.70 13.40
N ALA A 10 -3.62 1.51 13.72
CA ALA A 10 -2.89 0.42 14.39
C ALA A 10 -2.29 -0.59 13.39
N GLY A 11 -2.63 -0.49 12.10
CA GLY A 11 -2.03 -1.30 11.03
C GLY A 11 -0.59 -0.88 10.68
N PHE A 12 0.06 -1.62 9.78
CA PHE A 12 1.44 -1.38 9.35
C PHE A 12 1.69 0.09 8.97
N LEU A 13 1.07 0.59 7.90
CA LEU A 13 1.26 1.97 7.44
C LEU A 13 0.70 2.99 8.42
N GLY A 14 -0.47 2.69 9.01
CA GLY A 14 -1.14 3.59 9.95
C GLY A 14 -0.30 3.89 11.18
N SER A 15 0.39 2.89 11.74
CA SER A 15 1.24 3.07 12.92
C SER A 15 2.43 3.98 12.63
N HIS A 16 3.12 3.80 11.50
CA HIS A 16 4.21 4.68 11.08
C HIS A 16 3.74 6.12 10.86
N LEU A 17 2.58 6.32 10.25
CA LEU A 17 1.98 7.64 10.09
C LEU A 17 1.63 8.28 11.44
N CYS A 18 1.00 7.53 12.34
CA CYS A 18 0.65 8.02 13.68
C CYS A 18 1.89 8.48 14.45
N HIS A 19 2.97 7.68 14.45
CA HIS A 19 4.24 8.06 15.08
C HIS A 19 4.79 9.37 14.51
N GLU A 20 4.94 9.45 13.18
CA GLU A 20 5.46 10.64 12.52
C GLU A 20 4.63 11.91 12.83
N LEU A 21 3.30 11.78 12.83
CA LEU A 21 2.42 12.91 13.14
C LEU A 21 2.49 13.36 14.61
N VAL A 22 2.65 12.42 15.55
CA VAL A 22 2.85 12.73 16.98
C VAL A 22 4.21 13.40 17.20
N ASP A 23 5.26 12.89 16.57
CA ASP A 23 6.62 13.45 16.65
C ASP A 23 6.68 14.89 16.10
N GLN A 24 5.85 15.21 15.10
CA GLN A 24 5.63 16.58 14.59
C GLN A 24 4.77 17.48 15.53
N GLY A 25 4.39 17.00 16.70
CA GLY A 25 3.63 17.75 17.72
C GLY A 25 2.15 17.95 17.35
N HIS A 26 1.55 17.04 16.59
CA HIS A 26 0.11 17.06 16.30
C HIS A 26 -0.70 16.23 17.29
N HIS A 27 -1.98 16.56 17.44
CA HIS A 27 -2.92 15.75 18.22
C HIS A 27 -3.55 14.71 17.30
N VAL A 28 -3.15 13.44 17.48
CA VAL A 28 -3.56 12.33 16.61
C VAL A 28 -4.60 11.47 17.33
N LEU A 29 -5.76 11.31 16.70
CA LEU A 29 -6.77 10.33 17.09
C LEU A 29 -6.66 9.12 16.15
N CYS A 30 -6.24 7.97 16.69
CA CYS A 30 -6.23 6.71 15.98
C CYS A 30 -7.59 6.02 16.13
N VAL A 31 -8.21 5.62 15.01
CA VAL A 31 -9.41 4.78 14.99
C VAL A 31 -9.07 3.50 14.25
N ASP A 32 -9.19 2.37 14.93
CA ASP A 32 -8.88 1.06 14.36
C ASP A 32 -9.85 0.02 14.94
N ASN A 33 -10.25 -0.95 14.13
CA ASN A 33 -11.07 -2.07 14.56
C ASN A 33 -10.23 -3.34 14.81
N TYR A 34 -8.90 -3.24 14.72
CA TYR A 34 -7.93 -4.33 14.85
C TYR A 34 -8.15 -5.47 13.85
N PHE A 35 -8.68 -5.16 12.66
CA PHE A 35 -8.94 -6.16 11.63
C PHE A 35 -7.66 -6.82 11.08
N THR A 36 -6.51 -6.14 11.10
CA THR A 36 -5.22 -6.79 10.84
C THR A 36 -4.60 -7.45 12.09
N GLY A 37 -5.38 -7.68 13.15
CA GLY A 37 -5.16 -8.68 14.20
C GLY A 37 -5.93 -9.97 13.89
N SER A 38 -5.47 -11.10 14.44
CA SER A 38 -5.92 -12.49 14.15
C SER A 38 -7.22 -12.65 13.34
N ARG A 39 -7.10 -13.17 12.11
CA ARG A 39 -8.16 -13.44 11.11
C ARG A 39 -9.41 -14.15 11.65
N THR A 40 -9.31 -14.86 12.77
CA THR A 40 -10.41 -15.59 13.41
C THR A 40 -11.48 -14.69 14.05
N ASN A 41 -11.18 -13.43 14.39
CA ASN A 41 -12.11 -12.58 15.15
C ASN A 41 -13.11 -11.79 14.29
N ILE A 42 -12.90 -11.77 12.98
CA ILE A 42 -13.54 -10.84 12.02
C ILE A 42 -13.95 -11.53 10.72
N TRP A 43 -13.67 -12.83 10.60
CA TRP A 43 -14.03 -13.68 9.46
C TRP A 43 -15.50 -13.51 9.05
N ASN A 44 -16.36 -13.34 10.05
CA ASN A 44 -17.81 -13.21 9.90
C ASN A 44 -18.27 -11.84 9.33
N LEU A 45 -17.34 -10.90 9.13
CA LEU A 45 -17.61 -9.54 8.63
C LEU A 45 -17.08 -9.31 7.21
N LEU A 46 -16.16 -10.15 6.73
CA LEU A 46 -15.61 -10.08 5.37
C LEU A 46 -16.66 -10.36 4.29
N ASP A 47 -17.62 -11.24 4.60
CA ASP A 47 -18.71 -11.59 3.68
C ASP A 47 -19.87 -10.59 3.72
N ARG A 48 -19.76 -9.51 4.52
CA ARG A 48 -20.83 -8.52 4.62
C ARG A 48 -20.66 -7.42 3.55
N PRO A 49 -21.64 -7.23 2.65
CA PRO A 49 -21.56 -6.29 1.52
C PRO A 49 -21.57 -4.80 1.91
N ASN A 50 -21.44 -4.50 3.21
CA ASN A 50 -21.48 -3.16 3.79
C ASN A 50 -20.09 -2.72 4.32
N PHE A 51 -19.02 -3.39 3.88
CA PHE A 51 -17.64 -3.18 4.31
C PHE A 51 -16.79 -2.60 3.15
N ASP A 52 -15.69 -1.91 3.46
CA ASP A 52 -14.87 -1.02 2.61
C ASP A 52 -15.54 0.28 2.12
N VAL A 53 -16.62 0.23 1.34
CA VAL A 53 -17.21 1.45 0.73
C VAL A 53 -17.95 2.33 1.75
N ILE A 54 -18.62 1.71 2.73
CA ILE A 54 -19.32 2.44 3.81
C ILE A 54 -18.32 3.20 4.69
N GLY A 55 -17.14 2.64 4.92
CA GLY A 55 -16.08 3.31 5.68
C GLY A 55 -15.70 4.64 5.02
N THR A 56 -15.38 4.60 3.72
CA THR A 56 -15.07 5.81 2.95
C THR A 56 -16.24 6.80 2.93
N PHE A 57 -17.47 6.34 2.69
CA PHE A 57 -18.65 7.22 2.69
C PHE A 57 -18.86 7.94 4.04
N ASN A 58 -18.71 7.22 5.16
CA ASN A 58 -18.85 7.79 6.51
C ASN A 58 -17.77 8.83 6.80
N MET A 59 -16.52 8.55 6.42
CA MET A 59 -15.40 9.46 6.63
C MET A 59 -15.50 10.70 5.75
N LEU A 60 -15.97 10.56 4.51
CA LEU A 60 -16.29 11.69 3.64
C LEU A 60 -17.44 12.54 4.19
N GLY A 61 -18.48 11.90 4.74
CA GLY A 61 -19.56 12.59 5.45
C GLY A 61 -19.06 13.37 6.67
N LEU A 62 -18.11 12.81 7.42
CA LEU A 62 -17.46 13.51 8.53
C LEU A 62 -16.64 14.71 8.03
N ALA A 63 -15.78 14.49 7.03
CA ALA A 63 -14.94 15.53 6.43
C ALA A 63 -15.78 16.71 5.92
N LYS A 64 -16.91 16.43 5.25
CA LYS A 64 -17.89 17.42 4.84
C LYS A 64 -18.45 18.23 6.02
N ARG A 65 -18.87 17.56 7.10
CA ARG A 65 -19.46 18.25 8.26
C ARG A 65 -18.46 19.12 9.03
N THR A 66 -17.19 18.73 9.05
CA THR A 66 -16.16 19.42 9.85
C THR A 66 -15.28 20.35 9.01
N GLY A 67 -15.39 20.34 7.68
CA GLY A 67 -14.47 21.04 6.78
C GLY A 67 -13.06 20.43 6.78
N ALA A 68 -12.91 19.16 7.17
CA ALA A 68 -11.59 18.53 7.22
C ALA A 68 -11.13 18.09 5.83
N LYS A 69 -9.82 18.18 5.59
CA LYS A 69 -9.16 17.52 4.47
C LYS A 69 -9.08 16.01 4.75
N ILE A 70 -9.27 15.18 3.73
CA ILE A 70 -9.19 13.72 3.82
C ILE A 70 -8.17 13.17 2.82
N LEU A 71 -7.41 12.15 3.23
CA LEU A 71 -6.49 11.42 2.36
C LEU A 71 -6.97 9.97 2.23
N GLN A 72 -7.34 9.58 1.01
CA GLN A 72 -7.70 8.21 0.68
C GLN A 72 -6.45 7.41 0.31
N ALA A 73 -6.13 6.41 1.14
CA ALA A 73 -5.12 5.40 0.85
C ALA A 73 -5.69 4.36 -0.13
N SER A 74 -5.56 4.66 -1.42
CA SER A 74 -5.82 3.73 -2.52
C SER A 74 -4.58 2.85 -2.77
N THR A 75 -4.58 2.09 -3.85
CA THR A 75 -3.62 1.03 -4.10
C THR A 75 -3.33 0.91 -5.59
N SER A 76 -2.17 0.38 -5.96
CA SER A 76 -1.86 0.05 -7.35
C SER A 76 -2.68 -1.13 -7.89
N GLU A 77 -3.40 -1.88 -7.05
CA GLU A 77 -4.33 -2.92 -7.49
C GLU A 77 -5.51 -2.39 -8.32
N ILE A 78 -5.84 -1.09 -8.21
CA ILE A 78 -6.87 -0.50 -9.07
C ILE A 78 -6.53 -0.59 -10.57
N TYR A 79 -5.24 -0.75 -10.89
CA TYR A 79 -4.74 -0.90 -12.25
C TYR A 79 -4.89 -2.35 -12.74
N GLY A 80 -5.16 -3.30 -11.85
CA GLY A 80 -5.40 -4.71 -12.16
C GLY A 80 -4.18 -5.43 -12.72
N ASP A 81 -4.39 -6.14 -13.82
CA ASP A 81 -3.34 -6.72 -14.68
C ASP A 81 -3.08 -5.77 -15.86
N PRO A 82 -2.16 -4.81 -15.71
CA PRO A 82 -2.09 -3.65 -16.58
C PRO A 82 -1.54 -4.00 -17.96
N GLU A 83 -2.17 -3.46 -19.00
CA GLU A 83 -1.71 -3.51 -20.39
C GLU A 83 -0.72 -2.37 -20.73
N GLN A 84 -0.47 -1.47 -19.77
CA GLN A 84 0.45 -0.34 -19.89
C GLN A 84 1.59 -0.45 -18.86
N HIS A 85 2.82 -0.18 -19.29
CA HIS A 85 4.00 -0.17 -18.43
C HIS A 85 4.93 1.01 -18.76
N PRO A 86 5.33 1.88 -17.80
CA PRO A 86 4.86 1.93 -16.40
C PRO A 86 3.41 2.42 -16.27
N GLN A 87 2.81 2.23 -15.09
CA GLN A 87 1.44 2.66 -14.82
C GLN A 87 1.41 4.13 -14.39
N THR A 88 0.79 4.98 -15.20
CA THR A 88 0.53 6.39 -14.91
C THR A 88 -0.85 6.58 -14.26
N GLU A 89 -1.08 7.72 -13.59
CA GLU A 89 -2.36 7.97 -12.92
C GLU A 89 -3.56 8.09 -13.86
N THR A 90 -3.31 8.32 -15.15
CA THR A 90 -4.35 8.40 -16.19
C THR A 90 -4.82 7.03 -16.67
N TYR A 91 -4.08 5.96 -16.40
CA TYR A 91 -4.46 4.61 -16.80
C TYR A 91 -5.68 4.13 -16.00
N TRP A 92 -6.70 3.62 -16.69
CA TRP A 92 -7.98 3.23 -16.07
C TRP A 92 -7.92 1.88 -15.35
N GLY A 93 -6.92 1.06 -15.65
CA GLY A 93 -6.80 -0.30 -15.14
C GLY A 93 -7.54 -1.33 -15.97
N HIS A 94 -7.08 -2.57 -15.87
CA HIS A 94 -7.69 -3.75 -16.45
C HIS A 94 -7.96 -4.76 -15.33
N VAL A 95 -9.15 -4.62 -14.72
CA VAL A 95 -9.54 -5.30 -13.48
C VAL A 95 -10.71 -6.24 -13.78
N ASN A 96 -10.67 -7.46 -13.25
CA ASN A 96 -11.78 -8.40 -13.32
C ASN A 96 -12.76 -8.14 -12.15
N PRO A 97 -13.99 -7.65 -12.41
CA PRO A 97 -14.94 -7.29 -11.35
C PRO A 97 -15.60 -8.50 -10.67
N MET A 98 -15.35 -9.73 -11.15
CA MET A 98 -15.94 -10.96 -10.61
C MET A 98 -14.87 -11.94 -10.10
N GLY A 99 -13.59 -11.58 -10.16
CA GLY A 99 -12.48 -12.42 -9.70
C GLY A 99 -12.43 -12.55 -8.17
N PRO A 100 -11.62 -13.49 -7.64
CA PRO A 100 -11.49 -13.70 -6.19
C PRO A 100 -10.93 -12.49 -5.44
N ARG A 101 -10.29 -11.55 -6.15
CA ARG A 101 -9.73 -10.30 -5.61
C ARG A 101 -10.64 -9.07 -5.77
N SER A 102 -11.75 -9.23 -6.50
CA SER A 102 -12.62 -8.12 -6.92
C SER A 102 -13.15 -7.28 -5.76
N CYS A 103 -13.42 -7.88 -4.59
CA CYS A 103 -13.92 -7.16 -3.42
C CYS A 103 -12.96 -6.04 -2.98
N TYR A 104 -11.65 -6.31 -2.98
CA TYR A 104 -10.63 -5.33 -2.62
C TYR A 104 -10.39 -4.35 -3.78
N ASP A 105 -10.22 -4.86 -4.99
CA ASP A 105 -9.85 -4.04 -6.16
C ASP A 105 -10.98 -3.05 -6.51
N GLU A 106 -12.22 -3.53 -6.64
CA GLU A 106 -13.39 -2.68 -6.91
C GLU A 106 -13.79 -1.85 -5.71
N GLY A 107 -13.59 -2.34 -4.47
CA GLY A 107 -13.79 -1.56 -3.27
C GLY A 107 -12.93 -0.28 -3.26
N LYS A 108 -11.65 -0.41 -3.62
CA LYS A 108 -10.71 0.73 -3.71
C LYS A 108 -11.04 1.67 -4.88
N ARG A 109 -11.45 1.13 -6.03
CA ARG A 109 -11.91 1.93 -7.18
C ARG A 109 -13.18 2.73 -6.87
N ALA A 110 -14.15 2.11 -6.20
CA ALA A 110 -15.36 2.77 -5.73
C ALA A 110 -15.05 3.87 -4.71
N ALA A 111 -14.10 3.64 -3.80
CA ALA A 111 -13.67 4.65 -2.83
C ALA A 111 -13.05 5.89 -3.50
N GLU A 112 -12.21 5.73 -4.54
CA GLU A 112 -11.71 6.88 -5.32
C GLU A 112 -12.86 7.66 -5.96
N THR A 113 -13.85 6.95 -6.53
CA THR A 113 -15.04 7.56 -7.12
C THR A 113 -15.80 8.41 -6.12
N LEU A 114 -16.01 7.90 -4.89
CA LEU A 114 -16.68 8.65 -3.82
C LEU A 114 -15.89 9.91 -3.42
N CYS A 115 -14.57 9.84 -3.29
CA CYS A 115 -13.73 11.00 -3.00
C CYS A 115 -13.88 12.09 -4.06
N TYR A 116 -13.86 11.71 -5.34
CA TYR A 116 -14.09 12.64 -6.46
C TYR A 116 -15.48 13.26 -6.41
N ASP A 117 -16.51 12.47 -6.13
CA ASP A 117 -17.88 12.96 -6.09
C ASP A 117 -18.11 13.93 -4.93
N TYR A 118 -17.54 13.67 -3.75
CA TYR A 118 -17.60 14.57 -2.62
C TYR A 118 -16.79 15.86 -2.85
N ALA A 119 -15.63 15.78 -3.52
CA ALA A 119 -14.89 16.97 -3.91
C ALA A 119 -15.71 17.85 -4.87
N ARG A 120 -16.30 17.25 -5.91
CA ARG A 120 -17.09 17.97 -6.93
C ARG A 120 -18.41 18.54 -6.41
N LYS A 121 -19.17 17.74 -5.65
CA LYS A 121 -20.54 18.11 -5.21
C LYS A 121 -20.59 18.81 -3.87
N HIS A 122 -19.57 18.62 -3.03
CA HIS A 122 -19.58 19.08 -1.63
C HIS A 122 -18.32 19.84 -1.22
N ALA A 123 -17.41 20.14 -2.16
CA ALA A 123 -16.18 20.88 -1.93
C ALA A 123 -15.29 20.29 -0.82
N VAL A 124 -15.36 18.98 -0.60
CA VAL A 124 -14.47 18.28 0.35
C VAL A 124 -13.08 18.18 -0.28
N ASP A 125 -12.06 18.75 0.37
CA ASP A 125 -10.65 18.61 -0.07
C ASP A 125 -10.20 17.16 0.15
N SER A 126 -10.39 16.35 -0.89
CA SER A 126 -10.06 14.94 -0.92
C SER A 126 -8.75 14.74 -1.67
N LYS A 127 -7.78 14.12 -1.01
CA LYS A 127 -6.50 13.71 -1.59
C LYS A 127 -6.52 12.21 -1.83
N ILE A 128 -5.97 11.76 -2.94
CA ILE A 128 -5.92 10.34 -3.30
C ILE A 128 -4.46 9.96 -3.55
N ILE A 129 -4.02 8.89 -2.93
CA ILE A 129 -2.71 8.28 -3.20
C ILE A 129 -2.90 6.85 -3.65
N ARG A 130 -2.17 6.46 -4.70
CA ARG A 130 -2.16 5.08 -5.20
C ARG A 130 -0.85 4.44 -4.76
N ILE A 131 -0.96 3.64 -3.71
CA ILE A 131 0.18 3.06 -3.01
C ILE A 131 0.63 1.80 -3.75
N PHE A 132 1.90 1.77 -4.16
CA PHE A 132 2.55 0.58 -4.69
C PHE A 132 3.16 -0.25 -3.55
N ASN A 133 3.63 -1.46 -3.87
CA ASN A 133 4.17 -2.41 -2.90
C ASN A 133 5.13 -1.73 -1.92
N THR A 134 4.76 -1.74 -0.64
CA THR A 134 5.48 -1.07 0.42
C THR A 134 5.86 -2.06 1.51
N TYR A 135 7.09 -1.95 2.02
CA TYR A 135 7.63 -2.83 3.05
C TYR A 135 8.39 -2.04 4.13
N GLY A 136 8.60 -2.65 5.29
CA GLY A 136 9.29 -2.05 6.43
C GLY A 136 8.96 -2.75 7.75
N PRO A 137 9.50 -2.26 8.88
CA PRO A 137 9.18 -2.77 10.21
C PRO A 137 7.68 -2.75 10.51
N ARG A 138 7.20 -3.63 11.40
CA ARG A 138 5.79 -3.74 11.83
C ARG A 138 4.83 -4.27 10.76
N MET A 139 5.35 -4.80 9.64
CA MET A 139 4.56 -5.70 8.81
C MET A 139 4.22 -6.97 9.61
N ALA A 140 3.03 -7.53 9.40
CA ALA A 140 2.71 -8.84 9.97
C ALA A 140 3.51 -9.91 9.20
N GLY A 141 4.11 -10.85 9.93
CA GLY A 141 4.94 -11.89 9.32
C GLY A 141 4.18 -12.84 8.40
N ASP A 142 2.86 -12.91 8.54
CA ASP A 142 1.93 -13.75 7.80
C ASP A 142 0.98 -12.94 6.89
N ASP A 143 1.35 -11.70 6.54
CA ASP A 143 0.51 -10.82 5.70
C ASP A 143 0.39 -11.25 4.23
N GLY A 144 1.07 -12.34 3.85
CA GLY A 144 1.02 -12.93 2.51
C GLY A 144 1.86 -12.20 1.45
N ARG A 145 2.56 -11.11 1.80
CA ARG A 145 3.43 -10.39 0.87
C ARG A 145 4.79 -11.08 0.73
N VAL A 146 5.41 -10.95 -0.44
CA VAL A 146 6.65 -11.66 -0.77
C VAL A 146 7.84 -11.29 0.14
N VAL A 147 7.98 -10.01 0.52
CA VAL A 147 9.10 -9.55 1.35
C VAL A 147 9.02 -10.14 2.77
N SER A 148 7.86 -10.04 3.42
CA SER A 148 7.60 -10.62 4.74
C SER A 148 7.72 -12.14 4.71
N ASN A 149 7.10 -12.81 3.74
CA ASN A 149 7.18 -14.28 3.60
C ASN A 149 8.64 -14.74 3.47
N PHE A 150 9.43 -14.14 2.58
CA PHE A 150 10.84 -14.50 2.42
C PHE A 150 11.67 -14.22 3.68
N ILE A 151 11.46 -13.08 4.35
CA ILE A 151 12.17 -12.77 5.59
C ILE A 151 11.84 -13.79 6.68
N VAL A 152 10.56 -14.11 6.88
CA VAL A 152 10.11 -15.07 7.90
C VAL A 152 10.59 -16.49 7.58
N GLN A 153 10.54 -16.90 6.31
CA GLN A 153 11.08 -18.19 5.86
C GLN A 153 12.58 -18.28 6.11
N ALA A 154 13.35 -17.26 5.74
CA ALA A 154 14.79 -17.21 5.94
C ALA A 154 15.19 -17.23 7.43
N LEU A 155 14.56 -16.38 8.25
CA LEU A 155 14.80 -16.33 9.70
C LEU A 155 14.42 -17.64 10.41
N SER A 156 13.45 -18.38 9.87
CA SER A 156 13.03 -19.69 10.38
C SER A 156 13.81 -20.86 9.78
N ASN A 157 14.80 -20.60 8.92
CA ASN A 157 15.51 -21.62 8.10
C ASN A 157 14.55 -22.57 7.34
N LYS A 158 13.41 -22.05 6.90
CA LYS A 158 12.48 -22.76 6.01
C LYS A 158 12.79 -22.39 4.56
N PRO A 159 12.55 -23.29 3.59
CA PRO A 159 12.75 -22.97 2.18
C PRO A 159 11.97 -21.71 1.76
N LEU A 160 12.59 -20.87 0.94
CA LEU A 160 11.93 -19.71 0.35
C LEU A 160 11.07 -20.17 -0.83
N THR A 161 9.76 -19.92 -0.74
CA THR A 161 8.80 -20.37 -1.77
C THR A 161 8.70 -19.35 -2.90
N MET A 162 9.34 -19.64 -4.02
CA MET A 162 9.33 -18.80 -5.21
C MET A 162 8.33 -19.31 -6.23
N TYR A 163 7.33 -18.50 -6.57
CA TYR A 163 6.40 -18.85 -7.64
C TYR A 163 6.96 -18.43 -9.00
N GLY A 164 6.92 -19.30 -9.99
CA GLY A 164 7.55 -19.09 -11.30
C GLY A 164 9.05 -19.38 -11.29
N ASP A 165 9.80 -18.75 -12.20
CA ASP A 165 11.25 -18.95 -12.35
C ASP A 165 12.10 -17.89 -11.62
N GLY A 166 11.46 -16.91 -10.99
CA GLY A 166 12.10 -15.82 -10.26
C GLY A 166 12.54 -14.63 -11.14
N SER A 167 12.35 -14.70 -12.46
CA SER A 167 12.70 -13.63 -13.40
C SER A 167 11.73 -12.45 -13.35
N GLN A 168 10.53 -12.66 -12.82
CA GLN A 168 9.52 -11.62 -12.70
C GLN A 168 9.99 -10.49 -11.79
N THR A 169 9.71 -9.27 -12.22
CA THR A 169 10.12 -8.05 -11.51
C THR A 169 9.00 -7.51 -10.64
N ARG A 170 9.39 -6.89 -9.52
CA ARG A 170 8.51 -6.03 -8.71
C ARG A 170 9.27 -4.80 -8.26
N SER A 171 8.51 -3.74 -8.02
CA SER A 171 8.96 -2.53 -7.35
C SER A 171 8.68 -2.62 -5.84
N PHE A 172 9.56 -2.08 -5.00
CA PHE A 172 9.36 -2.03 -3.54
C PHE A 172 9.72 -0.65 -2.98
N CYS A 173 8.74 0.01 -2.35
CA CYS A 173 8.91 1.27 -1.65
C CYS A 173 9.14 1.01 -0.16
N TYR A 174 10.13 1.67 0.44
CA TYR A 174 10.33 1.56 1.88
C TYR A 174 9.33 2.46 2.62
N VAL A 175 8.81 1.99 3.76
CA VAL A 175 7.70 2.64 4.48
C VAL A 175 7.94 4.12 4.81
N ALA A 176 9.16 4.49 5.22
CA ALA A 176 9.46 5.88 5.55
C ALA A 176 9.36 6.81 4.33
N ASP A 177 9.71 6.33 3.14
CA ASP A 177 9.54 7.10 1.90
C ASP A 177 8.06 7.29 1.57
N LEU A 178 7.26 6.24 1.73
CA LEU A 178 5.81 6.33 1.56
C LEU A 178 5.21 7.36 2.52
N ILE A 179 5.52 7.30 3.83
CA ILE A 179 5.00 8.25 4.82
C ILE A 179 5.33 9.69 4.43
N ARG A 180 6.57 9.96 4.03
CA ARG A 180 6.97 11.29 3.54
C ARG A 180 6.15 11.74 2.33
N GLY A 181 5.83 10.80 1.43
CA GLY A 181 4.95 11.05 0.28
C GLY A 181 3.52 11.36 0.69
N MET A 182 2.96 10.58 1.63
CA MET A 182 1.60 10.79 2.17
C MET A 182 1.45 12.20 2.78
N LEU A 183 2.44 12.62 3.57
CA LEU A 183 2.46 13.94 4.18
C LEU A 183 2.57 15.06 3.13
N ALA A 184 3.42 14.89 2.12
CA ALA A 184 3.57 15.86 1.04
C ALA A 184 2.26 16.01 0.24
N VAL A 185 1.59 14.90 -0.08
CA VAL A 185 0.28 14.93 -0.76
C VAL A 185 -0.76 15.66 0.07
N MET A 186 -0.83 15.38 1.39
CA MET A 186 -1.78 16.02 2.30
C MET A 186 -1.58 17.54 2.37
N GLN A 187 -0.33 18.00 2.28
CA GLN A 187 0.03 19.43 2.27
C GLN A 187 -0.18 20.09 0.91
N SER A 188 -0.21 19.32 -0.18
CA SER A 188 -0.37 19.84 -1.54
C SER A 188 -1.78 20.37 -1.84
N SER A 189 -1.87 21.14 -2.93
CA SER A 189 -3.14 21.57 -3.54
C SER A 189 -3.64 20.62 -4.63
N GLU A 190 -2.89 19.56 -4.97
CA GLU A 190 -3.26 18.62 -6.04
C GLU A 190 -4.58 17.91 -5.73
N ALA A 191 -5.50 17.89 -6.70
CA ALA A 191 -6.83 17.29 -6.54
C ALA A 191 -6.92 15.88 -7.12
N GLY A 192 -6.02 15.50 -8.04
CA GLY A 192 -6.01 14.17 -8.64
C GLY A 192 -5.22 13.13 -7.83
N PRO A 193 -5.33 11.84 -8.18
CA PRO A 193 -4.51 10.80 -7.61
C PRO A 193 -3.03 11.07 -7.88
N ILE A 194 -2.19 10.61 -6.96
CA ILE A 194 -0.73 10.60 -7.09
C ILE A 194 -0.25 9.18 -6.80
N ASN A 195 0.54 8.63 -7.71
CA ASN A 195 1.25 7.38 -7.49
C ASN A 195 2.38 7.60 -6.48
N LEU A 196 2.40 6.77 -5.42
CA LEU A 196 3.50 6.73 -4.47
C LEU A 196 4.09 5.31 -4.47
N GLY A 197 5.36 5.23 -4.83
CA GLY A 197 6.08 3.97 -4.96
C GLY A 197 7.55 4.17 -5.31
N ASN A 198 8.24 3.07 -5.59
CA ASN A 198 9.61 3.12 -6.07
C ASN A 198 9.67 2.55 -7.49
N PRO A 199 10.05 3.33 -8.52
CA PRO A 199 10.08 2.83 -9.90
C PRO A 199 11.19 1.79 -10.14
N LYS A 200 12.13 1.63 -9.19
CA LYS A 200 13.21 0.65 -9.34
C LYS A 200 12.68 -0.77 -9.16
N GLU A 201 12.81 -1.54 -10.22
CA GLU A 201 12.44 -2.94 -10.27
C GLU A 201 13.57 -3.87 -9.79
N PHE A 202 13.19 -5.00 -9.22
CA PHE A 202 14.07 -6.08 -8.81
C PHE A 202 13.42 -7.41 -9.16
N THR A 203 14.23 -8.39 -9.58
CA THR A 203 13.74 -9.75 -9.77
C THR A 203 13.44 -10.41 -8.43
N MET A 204 12.49 -11.34 -8.41
CA MET A 204 12.19 -12.10 -7.18
C MET A 204 13.40 -12.93 -6.73
N LEU A 205 14.22 -13.39 -7.68
CA LEU A 205 15.46 -14.09 -7.39
C LEU A 205 16.50 -13.20 -6.70
N GLU A 206 16.67 -11.94 -7.14
CA GLU A 206 17.55 -10.97 -6.47
C GLU A 206 17.07 -10.67 -5.06
N LEU A 207 15.76 -10.50 -4.86
CA LEU A 207 15.17 -10.27 -3.54
C LEU A 207 15.45 -11.44 -2.59
N ALA A 208 15.15 -12.67 -3.02
CA ALA A 208 15.36 -13.89 -2.24
C ALA A 208 16.83 -14.05 -1.82
N LYS A 209 17.76 -13.92 -2.77
CA LYS A 209 19.21 -14.01 -2.49
C LYS A 209 19.66 -12.95 -1.48
N LYS A 210 19.20 -11.70 -1.63
CA LYS A 210 19.52 -10.62 -0.68
C LYS A 210 19.04 -10.93 0.73
N ILE A 211 17.82 -11.46 0.87
CA ILE A 211 17.25 -11.80 2.17
C ILE A 211 18.03 -12.95 2.82
N ILE A 212 18.36 -14.01 2.08
CA ILE A 212 19.18 -15.13 2.60
C ILE A 212 20.52 -14.60 3.12
N THR A 213 21.22 -13.77 2.34
CA THR A 213 22.50 -13.18 2.75
C THR A 213 22.36 -12.30 4.00
N LYS A 214 21.36 -11.42 4.05
CA LYS A 214 21.18 -10.47 5.18
C LYS A 214 20.72 -11.14 6.47
N THR A 215 20.00 -12.26 6.37
CA THR A 215 19.56 -13.07 7.52
C THR A 215 20.58 -14.12 7.94
N ASN A 216 21.68 -14.29 7.18
CA ASN A 216 22.66 -15.36 7.34
C ASN A 216 22.00 -16.76 7.38
N SER A 217 20.94 -16.94 6.58
CA SER A 217 20.12 -18.14 6.54
C SER A 217 20.75 -19.23 5.66
N GLN A 218 20.44 -20.50 5.96
CA GLN A 218 20.77 -21.66 5.12
C GLN A 218 19.59 -22.11 4.26
N SER A 219 18.51 -21.32 4.21
CA SER A 219 17.32 -21.65 3.43
C SER A 219 17.63 -21.81 1.95
N GLU A 220 17.16 -22.92 1.38
CA GLU A 220 17.13 -23.13 -0.06
C GLU A 220 15.96 -22.37 -0.70
N ILE A 221 16.04 -22.13 -2.02
CA ILE A 221 14.94 -21.57 -2.80
C ILE A 221 14.24 -22.72 -3.52
N ILE A 222 12.94 -22.87 -3.26
CA ILE A 222 12.08 -23.85 -3.95
C ILE A 222 11.17 -23.12 -4.95
N PHE A 223 10.89 -23.77 -6.07
CA PHE A 223 10.09 -23.21 -7.15
C PHE A 223 8.71 -23.88 -7.21
N GLU A 224 7.67 -23.07 -7.25
CA GLU A 224 6.26 -23.48 -7.33
C GLU A 224 5.58 -22.85 -8.56
N PRO A 225 4.49 -23.42 -9.10
CA PRO A 225 3.75 -22.83 -10.23
C PRO A 225 3.16 -21.46 -9.89
N LEU A 226 3.09 -20.55 -10.87
CA LEU A 226 2.50 -19.22 -10.67
C LEU A 226 1.02 -19.30 -10.21
N PRO A 227 0.60 -18.52 -9.20
CA PRO A 227 -0.80 -18.39 -8.84
C PRO A 227 -1.64 -17.85 -10.00
N VAL A 228 -2.92 -18.26 -10.04
CA VAL A 228 -3.91 -17.70 -10.97
C VAL A 228 -4.12 -16.22 -10.65
N ASP A 229 -4.18 -15.37 -11.68
CA ASP A 229 -4.41 -13.91 -11.60
C ASP A 229 -3.34 -13.09 -10.84
N ASP A 230 -2.11 -13.58 -10.65
CA ASP A 230 -1.04 -12.72 -10.14
C ASP A 230 -0.56 -11.76 -11.25
N PRO A 231 -0.60 -10.42 -11.04
CA PRO A 231 -0.21 -9.45 -12.05
C PRO A 231 1.22 -9.68 -12.52
N ARG A 232 1.45 -9.75 -13.83
CA ARG A 232 2.79 -10.13 -14.33
C ARG A 232 3.83 -9.06 -14.08
N GLN A 233 3.44 -7.79 -14.23
CA GLN A 233 4.37 -6.67 -14.14
C GLN A 233 3.70 -5.42 -13.55
N ARG A 234 4.36 -4.76 -12.59
CA ARG A 234 3.85 -3.53 -11.98
C ARG A 234 4.98 -2.59 -11.55
N GLN A 235 5.00 -1.41 -12.17
CA GLN A 235 5.99 -0.37 -11.96
C GLN A 235 5.28 0.99 -11.90
N PRO A 236 5.43 1.74 -10.79
CA PRO A 236 4.85 3.07 -10.70
C PRO A 236 5.59 4.05 -11.62
N ASP A 237 4.84 4.80 -12.43
CA ASP A 237 5.32 6.10 -12.88
C ASP A 237 5.12 7.10 -11.74
N ILE A 238 6.22 7.70 -11.26
CA ILE A 238 6.21 8.68 -10.16
C ILE A 238 6.53 10.11 -10.65
N SER A 239 6.49 10.36 -11.97
CA SER A 239 6.83 11.67 -12.55
C SER A 239 5.93 12.78 -12.01
N LYS A 240 4.65 12.48 -11.78
CA LYS A 240 3.70 13.41 -11.17
C LYS A 240 4.08 13.76 -9.73
N ALA A 241 4.42 12.76 -8.91
CA ALA A 241 4.86 12.97 -7.53
C ALA A 241 6.15 13.80 -7.47
N ASN A 242 7.11 13.51 -8.34
CA ASN A 242 8.35 14.28 -8.47
C ASN A 242 8.05 15.74 -8.83
N LYS A 243 7.27 15.98 -9.88
CA LYS A 243 6.98 17.33 -10.40
C LYS A 243 6.19 18.19 -9.42
N ILE A 244 5.18 17.63 -8.77
CA ILE A 244 4.23 18.40 -7.95
C ILE A 244 4.68 18.49 -6.50
N LEU A 245 5.30 17.44 -5.97
CA LEU A 245 5.63 17.33 -4.54
C LEU A 245 7.13 17.44 -4.26
N ASN A 246 7.98 17.46 -5.30
CA ASN A 246 9.43 17.26 -5.17
C ASN A 246 9.77 15.99 -4.37
N TRP A 247 8.94 14.94 -4.54
CA TRP A 247 9.07 13.69 -3.80
C TRP A 247 9.69 12.60 -4.67
N ASN A 248 10.68 11.90 -4.12
CA ASN A 248 11.30 10.69 -4.68
C ASN A 248 11.65 9.74 -3.53
N PRO A 249 11.63 8.41 -3.74
CA PRO A 249 12.12 7.45 -2.75
C PRO A 249 13.62 7.62 -2.53
N LEU A 250 14.06 7.65 -1.28
CA LEU A 250 15.47 7.84 -0.90
C LEU A 250 16.10 6.52 -0.41
N ILE A 251 15.31 5.63 0.17
CA ILE A 251 15.79 4.39 0.78
C ILE A 251 15.71 3.27 -0.25
N GLN A 252 16.88 2.84 -0.69
CA GLN A 252 17.03 1.71 -1.63
C GLN A 252 16.73 0.38 -0.94
N LEU A 253 16.37 -0.63 -1.74
CA LEU A 253 15.99 -1.97 -1.26
C LEU A 253 17.00 -2.54 -0.24
N ASP A 254 18.29 -2.43 -0.53
CA ASP A 254 19.33 -3.02 0.31
C ASP A 254 19.32 -2.45 1.74
N ARG A 255 19.27 -1.12 1.86
CA ARG A 255 19.20 -0.43 3.16
C ARG A 255 17.85 -0.63 3.85
N GLY A 256 16.75 -0.62 3.09
CA GLY A 256 15.43 -0.83 3.67
C GLY A 256 15.26 -2.25 4.22
N LEU A 257 15.88 -3.26 3.60
CA LEU A 257 15.93 -4.62 4.15
C LEU A 257 16.70 -4.67 5.48
N ASP A 258 17.85 -3.99 5.59
CA ASP A 258 18.60 -3.91 6.86
C ASP A 258 17.81 -3.28 8.00
N LEU A 259 16.90 -2.36 7.67
CA LEU A 259 16.04 -1.73 8.66
C LEU A 259 14.82 -2.60 9.01
N THR A 260 14.47 -3.56 8.15
CA THR A 260 13.26 -4.39 8.29
C THR A 260 13.53 -5.70 9.01
N ILE A 261 14.66 -6.34 8.71
CA ILE A 261 15.15 -7.59 9.33
C ILE A 261 15.65 -7.29 10.74
#